data_AF-A0A0M1J4P8-F1
#
_entry.id   AF-A0A0M1J4P8-F1
#
_cell.length_a   1.000
_cell.length_b   1.000
_cell.length_c   1.000
_cell.angle_alpha   90.00
_cell.angle_beta   90.00
_cell.angle_gamma   90.00
#
_symmetry.space_group_name_H-M   'P 1'
#
loop_
_entity.id
_entity.type
_entity.pdbx_description
1 polymer ?
#
loop_
_entity_poly.entity_id
_entity_poly.type
_entity_poly.pdbx_seq_one_letter_code
_entity_poly.pdbx_strand_id
1 'polypeptide(L)'
;MIINSKIGVYIIIWLGLSGLLLAMPILGFNSNIVSYYSNLIQILSPLITAIICFRTAQAFGTKDPLYKVWLLIGAGVLSWSIGQILYTGYILVNNGAETPYPWYSDIGFLMVQPLIISALFIFINTMGVHPPTWGIAISMVLLIIFLVLALQATWPNITDSTDLAKQLASVGYAIFDPLLLATTALSASVIAGGIMASQWWTCFAGLLLYFLSNRFYDFETANDSYVSGNWPDLGWPLSFVLIGIAAMLAYNMLYPEDA
;
A
#
# COMPACT_ATOMS: atom_id res chain seq x y z
N MET A 1 -18.68 -14.47 0.26
CA MET A 1 -18.16 -13.50 1.25
C MET A 1 -19.35 -12.91 1.96
N ILE A 2 -19.57 -13.25 3.24
CA ILE A 2 -20.64 -12.63 4.04
C ILE A 2 -20.06 -11.32 4.56
N ILE A 3 -20.46 -10.20 3.98
CA ILE A 3 -20.11 -8.87 4.48
C ILE A 3 -20.94 -8.65 5.73
N ASN A 4 -20.28 -8.62 6.89
CA ASN A 4 -20.96 -8.31 8.14
C ASN A 4 -21.18 -6.81 8.32
N SER A 5 -21.94 -6.43 9.35
CA SER A 5 -22.32 -5.03 9.59
C SER A 5 -21.11 -4.10 9.73
N LYS A 6 -20.04 -4.55 10.41
CA LYS A 6 -18.83 -3.75 10.64
C LYS A 6 -18.02 -3.51 9.37
N ILE A 7 -17.81 -4.54 8.54
CA ILE A 7 -17.13 -4.42 7.25
C ILE A 7 -17.98 -3.55 6.32
N GLY A 8 -19.30 -3.72 6.31
CA GLY A 8 -20.22 -2.87 5.54
C GLY A 8 -20.10 -1.40 5.90
N VAL A 9 -20.11 -1.06 7.20
CA VAL A 9 -19.92 0.32 7.68
C VAL A 9 -18.53 0.85 7.29
N TYR A 10 -17.48 0.05 7.45
CA TYR A 10 -16.11 0.44 7.06
C TYR A 10 -16.03 0.77 5.56
N ILE A 11 -16.61 -0.07 4.69
CA ILE A 11 -16.68 0.17 3.24
C ILE A 11 -17.46 1.45 2.94
N ILE A 12 -18.65 1.64 3.53
CA ILE A 12 -19.50 2.80 3.27
C ILE A 12 -18.79 4.11 3.64
N ILE A 13 -18.10 4.13 4.79
CA ILE A 13 -17.35 5.32 5.22
C ILE A 13 -16.27 5.66 4.19
N TRP A 14 -15.44 4.69 3.80
CA TRP A 14 -14.33 4.95 2.87
C TRP A 14 -14.79 5.25 1.45
N LEU A 15 -15.87 4.63 0.97
CA LEU A 15 -16.50 5.01 -0.29
C LEU A 15 -17.07 6.43 -0.24
N GLY A 16 -17.68 6.83 0.87
CA GLY A 16 -18.18 8.19 1.08
C GLY A 16 -17.06 9.22 1.08
N LEU A 17 -15.96 8.95 1.80
CA LEU A 17 -14.78 9.82 1.84
C LEU A 17 -14.11 9.93 0.46
N SER A 18 -13.92 8.80 -0.23
CA SER A 18 -13.34 8.79 -1.58
C SER A 18 -14.23 9.47 -2.61
N GLY A 19 -15.56 9.27 -2.50
CA GLY A 19 -16.55 9.95 -3.35
C GLY A 19 -16.59 11.45 -3.12
N LEU A 20 -16.41 11.91 -1.88
CA LEU A 20 -16.30 13.33 -1.57
C LEU A 20 -15.04 13.94 -2.20
N LEU A 21 -13.89 13.26 -2.17
CA LEU A 21 -12.66 13.73 -2.82
C LEU A 21 -12.89 13.99 -4.32
N LEU A 22 -13.58 13.07 -5.00
CA LEU A 22 -13.96 13.21 -6.41
C LEU A 22 -14.97 14.34 -6.66
N ALA A 23 -15.90 14.55 -5.73
CA ALA A 23 -16.94 15.57 -5.88
C ALA A 23 -16.39 16.99 -5.68
N MET A 24 -15.36 17.18 -4.84
CA MET A 24 -14.88 18.52 -4.46
C MET A 24 -14.43 19.39 -5.66
N PRO A 25 -13.62 18.91 -6.62
CA PRO A 25 -13.31 19.69 -7.82
C PRO A 25 -14.55 20.07 -8.63
N ILE A 26 -15.51 19.15 -8.75
CA ILE A 26 -16.76 19.34 -9.51
C ILE A 26 -17.65 20.40 -8.84
N LEU A 27 -17.66 20.41 -7.51
CA LEU A 27 -18.40 21.37 -6.69
C LEU A 27 -17.70 22.75 -6.58
N GLY A 28 -16.56 22.94 -7.25
CA GLY A 28 -15.84 24.22 -7.31
C GLY A 28 -14.99 24.52 -6.07
N PHE A 29 -14.62 23.51 -5.28
CA PHE A 29 -13.66 23.70 -4.19
C PHE A 29 -12.28 24.05 -4.75
N ASN A 30 -11.59 24.98 -4.08
CA ASN A 30 -10.23 25.35 -4.44
C ASN A 30 -9.25 24.17 -4.28
N SER A 31 -8.23 24.09 -5.15
CA SER A 31 -7.21 23.02 -5.19
C SER A 31 -6.51 22.80 -3.85
N ASN A 32 -6.27 23.85 -3.06
CA ASN A 32 -5.66 23.72 -1.73
C ASN A 32 -6.55 22.90 -0.77
N ILE A 33 -7.86 23.13 -0.80
CA ILE A 33 -8.81 22.40 0.05
C ILE A 33 -8.88 20.93 -0.39
N VAL A 34 -8.90 20.68 -1.71
CA VAL A 34 -8.84 19.32 -2.26
C VAL A 34 -7.56 18.61 -1.82
N SER A 35 -6.41 19.28 -1.89
CA SER A 35 -5.13 18.73 -1.45
C SER A 35 -5.10 18.42 0.05
N TYR A 36 -5.58 19.33 0.91
CA TYR A 36 -5.66 19.07 2.35
C TYR A 36 -6.59 17.89 2.68
N TYR A 37 -7.72 17.80 1.99
CA TYR A 37 -8.64 16.69 2.17
C TYR A 37 -8.04 15.36 1.71
N SER A 38 -7.38 15.36 0.55
CA SER A 38 -6.65 14.21 0.02
C SER A 38 -5.58 13.72 1.01
N ASN A 39 -4.72 14.63 1.47
CA ASN A 39 -3.67 14.32 2.45
C ASN A 39 -4.25 13.75 3.76
N LEU A 40 -5.38 14.27 4.23
CA LEU A 40 -6.04 13.77 5.43
C LEU A 40 -6.52 12.32 5.24
N ILE A 41 -7.19 12.00 4.13
CA ILE A 41 -7.63 10.63 3.82
C ILE A 41 -6.42 9.70 3.70
N GLN A 42 -5.38 10.16 3.02
CA GLN A 42 -4.12 9.43 2.87
C GLN A 42 -3.46 9.16 4.23
N ILE A 43 -3.57 10.04 5.22
CA ILE A 43 -3.08 9.74 6.59
C ILE A 43 -3.98 8.72 7.29
N LEU A 44 -5.30 8.96 7.29
CA LEU A 44 -6.26 8.21 8.11
C LEU A 44 -6.45 6.76 7.65
N SER A 45 -6.48 6.51 6.35
CA SER A 45 -6.72 5.18 5.78
C SER A 45 -5.65 4.14 6.20
N PRO A 46 -4.34 4.36 6.02
CA PRO A 46 -3.32 3.46 6.52
C PRO A 46 -3.25 3.46 8.04
N LEU A 47 -3.46 4.58 8.73
CA LEU A 47 -3.42 4.61 10.20
C LEU A 47 -4.47 3.66 10.81
N ILE A 48 -5.72 3.77 10.34
CA ILE A 48 -6.82 2.91 10.80
C ILE A 48 -6.57 1.46 10.36
N THR A 49 -6.10 1.25 9.13
CA THR A 49 -5.75 -0.09 8.62
C THR A 49 -4.66 -0.75 9.46
N ALA A 50 -3.62 -0.02 9.84
CA ALA A 50 -2.55 -0.52 10.69
C ALA A 50 -3.07 -0.97 12.06
N ILE A 51 -3.97 -0.20 12.69
CA ILE A 51 -4.63 -0.58 13.94
C ILE A 51 -5.42 -1.88 13.78
N ILE A 52 -6.17 -2.03 12.68
CA ILE A 52 -6.93 -3.25 12.37
C ILE A 52 -5.97 -4.44 12.16
N CYS A 53 -4.87 -4.25 11.42
CA CYS A 53 -3.85 -5.28 11.22
C CYS A 53 -3.20 -5.71 12.54
N PHE A 54 -2.85 -4.77 13.42
CA PHE A 54 -2.30 -5.11 14.74
C PHE A 54 -3.31 -5.85 15.61
N ARG A 55 -4.57 -5.44 15.63
CA ARG A 55 -5.64 -6.18 16.34
C ARG A 55 -5.79 -7.60 15.79
N THR A 56 -5.73 -7.75 14.48
CA THR A 56 -5.79 -9.05 13.80
C THR A 56 -4.57 -9.90 14.11
N ALA A 57 -3.37 -9.32 14.16
CA ALA A 57 -2.17 -10.01 14.59
C ALA A 57 -2.34 -10.59 16.00
N GLN A 58 -2.78 -9.76 16.96
CA GLN A 58 -3.01 -10.19 18.34
C GLN A 58 -4.03 -11.34 18.45
N ALA A 59 -5.05 -11.34 17.60
CA ALA A 59 -6.07 -12.40 17.55
C ALA A 59 -5.49 -13.80 17.20
N PHE A 60 -4.50 -13.88 16.30
CA PHE A 60 -3.81 -15.15 15.98
C PHE A 60 -2.89 -15.63 17.12
N GLY A 61 -2.40 -14.71 17.98
CA GLY A 61 -1.51 -15.01 19.09
C GLY A 61 -0.06 -15.27 18.65
N THR A 62 0.92 -15.00 19.54
CA THR A 62 2.35 -14.93 19.20
C THR A 62 2.99 -16.23 18.70
N LYS A 63 2.33 -17.38 18.91
CA LYS A 63 2.79 -18.70 18.45
C LYS A 63 2.36 -19.02 17.02
N ASP A 64 1.32 -18.37 16.52
CA ASP A 64 0.85 -18.57 15.14
C ASP A 64 1.73 -17.73 14.19
N PRO A 65 2.30 -18.31 13.11
CA PRO A 65 3.07 -17.55 12.12
C PRO A 65 2.32 -16.35 11.52
N LEU A 66 0.99 -16.43 11.40
CA LEU A 66 0.14 -15.36 10.87
C LEU A 66 0.10 -14.13 11.79
N TYR A 67 0.44 -14.26 13.07
CA TYR A 67 0.71 -13.10 13.94
C TYR A 67 1.78 -12.20 13.32
N LYS A 68 2.91 -12.79 12.89
CA LYS A 68 4.02 -12.03 12.32
C LYS A 68 3.65 -11.43 10.97
N VAL A 69 2.86 -12.15 10.17
CA VAL A 69 2.39 -11.67 8.87
C VAL A 69 1.56 -10.40 9.04
N TRP A 70 0.51 -10.44 9.87
CA TRP A 70 -0.34 -9.26 10.10
C TRP A 70 0.38 -8.13 10.84
N LEU A 71 1.31 -8.46 11.74
CA LEU A 71 2.15 -7.46 12.41
C LEU A 71 3.02 -6.69 11.41
N LEU A 72 3.68 -7.39 10.49
CA LEU A 72 4.55 -6.77 9.47
C LEU A 72 3.74 -6.01 8.42
N ILE A 73 2.58 -6.52 8.00
CA ILE A 73 1.65 -5.78 7.13
C ILE A 73 1.21 -4.48 7.83
N GLY A 74 0.76 -4.57 9.08
CA GLY A 74 0.37 -3.40 9.86
C GLY A 74 1.51 -2.40 10.06
N ALA A 75 2.73 -2.87 10.27
CA ALA A 75 3.92 -2.03 10.41
C ALA A 75 4.28 -1.31 9.11
N GLY A 76 4.20 -2.00 7.96
CA GLY A 76 4.41 -1.38 6.64
C GLY A 76 3.34 -0.33 6.34
N VAL A 77 2.08 -0.64 6.58
CA VAL A 77 1.00 0.34 6.40
C VAL A 77 1.17 1.54 7.35
N LEU A 78 1.57 1.31 8.60
CA LEU A 78 1.87 2.40 9.55
C LEU A 78 3.04 3.27 9.08
N SER A 79 4.11 2.67 8.52
CA SER A 79 5.26 3.44 8.03
C SER A 79 4.86 4.40 6.92
N TRP A 80 3.96 3.97 6.03
CA TRP A 80 3.40 4.86 5.01
C TRP A 80 2.65 6.03 5.63
N SER A 81 1.78 5.78 6.61
CA SER A 81 1.03 6.84 7.31
C SER A 81 1.96 7.85 7.99
N ILE A 82 3.04 7.38 8.62
CA ILE A 82 4.08 8.24 9.20
C ILE A 82 4.76 9.07 8.10
N GLY A 83 5.12 8.46 6.97
CA GLY A 83 5.65 9.16 5.80
C GLY A 83 4.71 10.27 5.32
N GLN A 84 3.41 9.98 5.23
CA GLN A 84 2.39 10.95 4.79
C GLN A 84 2.20 12.09 5.79
N ILE A 85 2.29 11.82 7.09
CA ILE A 85 2.27 12.85 8.14
C ILE A 85 3.48 13.79 7.97
N LEU A 86 4.68 13.24 7.72
CA LEU A 86 5.89 14.04 7.50
C LEU A 86 5.80 14.87 6.22
N TYR A 87 5.31 14.27 5.12
CA TYR A 87 5.08 14.94 3.85
C TYR A 87 4.09 16.10 4.01
N THR A 88 2.92 15.83 4.58
CA THR A 88 1.87 16.84 4.81
C THR A 88 2.35 17.93 5.77
N GLY A 89 3.06 17.56 6.83
CA GLY A 89 3.63 18.50 7.79
C GLY A 89 4.64 19.46 7.16
N TYR A 90 5.48 18.96 6.24
CA TYR A 90 6.42 19.82 5.50
C TYR A 90 5.68 20.88 4.68
N ILE A 91 4.67 20.46 3.90
CA ILE A 91 3.87 21.37 3.05
C ILE A 91 3.21 22.45 3.91
N LEU A 92 2.63 22.07 5.06
CA LEU A 92 1.96 23.01 5.95
C LEU A 92 2.91 24.04 6.57
N VAL A 93 4.11 23.61 6.99
CA VAL A 93 5.10 24.51 7.61
C VAL A 93 5.81 25.40 6.58
N ASN A 94 5.92 24.94 5.33
CA ASN A 94 6.62 25.66 4.26
C ASN A 94 5.68 26.35 3.25
N ASN A 95 4.49 26.76 3.70
CA ASN A 95 3.52 27.55 2.90
C ASN A 95 3.16 26.92 1.54
N GLY A 96 3.01 25.59 1.48
CA GLY A 96 2.65 24.88 0.26
C GLY A 96 3.83 24.47 -0.63
N ALA A 97 5.08 24.69 -0.20
CA ALA A 97 6.24 24.25 -0.96
C ALA A 97 6.32 22.72 -1.08
N GLU A 98 6.75 22.24 -2.24
CA GLU A 98 7.01 20.83 -2.48
C GLU A 98 8.15 20.32 -1.59
N THR A 99 8.03 19.06 -1.14
CA THR A 99 9.10 18.41 -0.39
C THR A 99 10.33 18.22 -1.28
N PRO A 100 11.55 18.52 -0.79
CA PRO A 100 12.77 18.21 -1.53
C PRO A 100 12.88 16.70 -1.73
N TYR A 101 13.48 16.26 -2.84
CA TYR A 101 13.67 14.83 -3.10
C TYR A 101 15.15 14.42 -2.94
N PRO A 102 15.47 13.45 -2.05
CA PRO A 102 14.58 12.78 -1.10
C PRO A 102 14.38 13.60 0.19
N TRP A 103 13.37 13.23 0.97
CA TRP A 103 13.04 13.79 2.28
C TRP A 103 12.75 12.69 3.32
N TYR A 104 12.54 13.09 4.58
CA TYR A 104 12.23 12.16 5.67
C TYR A 104 10.94 11.35 5.43
N SER A 105 10.00 11.85 4.63
CA SER A 105 8.80 11.12 4.21
C SER A 105 9.13 9.87 3.41
N ASP A 106 10.17 9.91 2.57
CA ASP A 106 10.59 8.78 1.72
C ASP A 106 11.01 7.57 2.55
N ILE A 107 11.52 7.77 3.77
CA ILE A 107 11.84 6.66 4.67
C ILE A 107 10.57 5.86 5.00
N GLY A 108 9.46 6.54 5.29
CA GLY A 108 8.18 5.91 5.58
C GLY A 108 7.59 5.19 4.38
N PHE A 109 7.65 5.83 3.21
CA PHE A 109 7.15 5.29 1.94
C PHE A 109 7.95 4.08 1.45
N LEU A 110 9.28 4.10 1.57
CA LEU A 110 10.16 2.99 1.17
C LEU A 110 10.14 1.82 2.17
N MET A 111 9.76 2.03 3.42
CA MET A 111 9.69 0.96 4.43
C MET A 111 8.47 0.04 4.25
N VAL A 112 7.45 0.46 3.50
CA VAL A 112 6.23 -0.33 3.27
C VAL A 112 6.55 -1.67 2.64
N GLN A 113 7.29 -1.63 1.53
CA GLN A 113 7.59 -2.78 0.69
C GLN A 113 8.44 -3.82 1.43
N PRO A 114 9.61 -3.52 2.03
CA PRO A 114 10.41 -4.55 2.71
C PRO A 114 9.67 -5.20 3.87
N LEU A 115 8.83 -4.46 4.60
CA LEU A 115 8.00 -5.01 5.68
C LEU A 115 6.93 -5.96 5.13
N ILE A 116 6.18 -5.55 4.11
CA ILE A 116 5.13 -6.39 3.52
C ILE A 116 5.72 -7.59 2.77
N ILE A 117 6.83 -7.41 2.03
CA ILE A 117 7.56 -8.51 1.38
C ILE A 117 7.98 -9.56 2.41
N SER A 118 8.52 -9.13 3.55
CA SER A 118 8.88 -10.04 4.65
C SER A 118 7.66 -10.78 5.18
N ALA A 119 6.51 -10.10 5.30
CA ALA A 119 5.25 -10.72 5.68
C ALA A 119 4.81 -11.80 4.67
N LEU A 120 4.92 -11.51 3.37
CA LEU A 120 4.54 -12.42 2.29
C LEU A 120 5.44 -13.66 2.20
N PHE A 121 6.74 -13.52 2.49
CA PHE A 121 7.63 -14.68 2.60
C PHE A 121 7.26 -15.58 3.78
N ILE A 122 6.97 -15.00 4.96
CA ILE A 122 6.49 -15.77 6.11
C ILE A 122 5.16 -16.44 5.76
N PHE A 123 4.26 -15.75 5.08
CA PHE A 123 2.98 -16.27 4.62
C PHE A 123 3.13 -17.49 3.70
N ILE A 124 3.97 -17.41 2.66
CA ILE A 124 4.21 -18.53 1.74
C ILE A 124 4.74 -19.75 2.51
N ASN A 125 5.72 -19.53 3.41
CA ASN A 125 6.28 -20.60 4.24
C ASN A 125 5.23 -21.21 5.19
N THR A 126 4.31 -20.39 5.70
CA THR A 126 3.22 -20.82 6.60
C THR A 126 2.21 -21.70 5.87
N MET A 127 1.93 -21.43 4.59
CA MET A 127 1.02 -22.24 3.80
C MET A 127 1.53 -23.66 3.55
N GLY A 128 2.84 -23.90 3.65
CA GLY A 128 3.41 -25.24 3.49
C GLY A 128 3.27 -25.82 2.08
N VAL A 129 2.95 -24.97 1.09
CA VAL A 129 2.77 -25.36 -0.32
C VAL A 129 3.87 -24.72 -1.15
N HIS A 130 4.50 -25.52 -2.01
CA HIS A 130 5.45 -24.99 -2.97
C HIS A 130 4.72 -24.18 -4.05
N PRO A 131 5.16 -22.95 -4.36
CA PRO A 131 4.58 -22.17 -5.45
C PRO A 131 4.61 -22.98 -6.76
N PRO A 132 3.49 -23.03 -7.50
CA PRO A 132 3.46 -23.73 -8.77
C PRO A 132 4.37 -23.03 -9.78
N THR A 133 4.89 -23.80 -10.76
CA THR A 133 5.83 -23.28 -11.77
C THR A 133 5.29 -22.07 -12.54
N TRP A 134 3.99 -22.03 -12.83
CA TRP A 134 3.34 -20.89 -13.45
C TRP A 134 3.34 -19.65 -12.55
N GLY A 135 3.19 -19.81 -11.23
CA GLY A 135 3.23 -18.71 -10.26
C GLY A 135 4.62 -18.10 -10.17
N ILE A 136 5.65 -18.96 -10.15
CA ILE A 136 7.06 -18.53 -10.21
C ILE A 136 7.32 -17.79 -11.53
N ALA A 137 6.92 -18.36 -12.67
CA ALA A 137 7.11 -17.73 -13.99
C ALA A 137 6.46 -16.35 -14.07
N ILE A 138 5.19 -16.21 -13.66
CA ILE A 138 4.49 -14.91 -13.65
C ILE A 138 5.20 -13.93 -12.73
N SER A 139 5.57 -14.33 -11.52
CA SER A 139 6.26 -13.44 -10.56
C SER A 139 7.59 -12.93 -11.12
N MET A 140 8.39 -13.77 -11.77
CA MET A 140 9.66 -13.36 -12.40
C MET A 140 9.44 -12.42 -13.60
N VAL A 141 8.44 -12.69 -14.43
CA VAL A 141 8.11 -11.83 -15.58
C VAL A 141 7.69 -10.44 -15.09
N LEU A 142 6.79 -10.38 -14.10
CA LEU A 142 6.38 -9.10 -13.50
C LEU A 142 7.57 -8.37 -12.87
N LEU A 143 8.43 -9.08 -12.12
CA LEU A 143 9.63 -8.49 -11.54
C LEU A 143 10.51 -7.84 -12.61
N ILE A 144 10.85 -8.59 -13.66
CA ILE A 144 11.78 -8.12 -14.71
C ILE A 144 11.18 -6.92 -15.46
N ILE A 145 9.93 -7.02 -15.90
CA ILE A 145 9.28 -5.94 -16.67
C ILE A 145 9.25 -4.66 -15.85
N PHE A 146 8.74 -4.71 -14.62
CA PHE A 146 8.57 -3.51 -13.83
C PHE A 146 9.87 -2.99 -13.22
N LEU A 147 10.86 -3.85 -12.98
CA LEU A 147 12.21 -3.43 -12.60
C LEU A 147 12.88 -2.66 -13.73
N VAL A 148 12.79 -3.13 -14.98
CA VAL A 148 13.36 -2.41 -16.13
C VAL A 148 12.69 -1.05 -16.32
N LEU A 149 11.36 -1.01 -16.26
CA LEU A 149 10.62 0.27 -16.38
C LEU A 149 10.98 1.24 -15.25
N ALA A 150 11.06 0.76 -14.01
CA ALA A 150 11.39 1.59 -12.87
C ALA A 150 12.85 2.09 -12.92
N LEU A 151 13.79 1.23 -13.32
CA LEU A 151 15.19 1.64 -13.53
C LEU A 151 15.34 2.65 -14.66
N GLN A 152 14.60 2.51 -15.76
CA GLN A 152 14.62 3.50 -16.84
C GLN A 152 14.16 4.89 -16.36
N ALA A 153 13.10 4.93 -15.54
CA ALA A 153 12.58 6.18 -14.98
C ALA A 153 13.55 6.82 -13.97
N THR A 154 14.26 6.01 -13.16
CA THR A 154 15.14 6.52 -12.11
C THR A 154 16.61 6.63 -12.52
N TRP A 155 16.98 6.13 -13.70
CA TRP A 155 18.37 6.04 -14.15
C TRP A 155 19.16 7.35 -14.02
N PRO A 156 18.65 8.52 -14.48
CA PRO A 156 19.39 9.78 -14.35
C PRO A 156 19.63 10.18 -12.89
N ASN A 157 18.66 9.90 -12.01
CA ASN A 157 18.83 10.18 -10.57
C ASN A 157 19.88 9.26 -9.91
N ILE A 158 20.14 8.09 -10.50
CA ILE A 158 21.14 7.14 -10.01
C ILE A 158 22.54 7.47 -10.57
N THR A 159 22.65 7.81 -11.86
CA THR A 159 23.97 8.00 -12.51
C THR A 159 24.48 9.43 -12.49
N ASP A 160 23.59 10.41 -12.58
CA ASP A 160 23.99 11.80 -12.83
C ASP A 160 24.00 12.63 -11.53
N SER A 161 23.35 12.13 -10.47
CA SER A 161 23.35 12.74 -9.14
C SER A 161 24.70 12.53 -8.45
N THR A 162 25.22 13.56 -7.77
CA THR A 162 26.35 13.43 -6.82
C THR A 162 25.89 13.22 -5.37
N ASP A 163 24.59 13.38 -5.11
CA ASP A 163 24.00 13.17 -3.79
C ASP A 163 23.66 11.68 -3.58
N LEU A 164 24.34 11.08 -2.60
CA LEU A 164 24.15 9.68 -2.21
C LEU A 164 22.73 9.41 -1.70
N ALA A 165 22.10 10.35 -1.00
CA ALA A 165 20.74 10.16 -0.51
C ALA A 165 19.76 9.99 -1.68
N LYS A 166 19.86 10.88 -2.67
CA LYS A 166 19.06 10.81 -3.90
C LYS A 166 19.31 9.53 -4.69
N GLN A 167 20.56 9.08 -4.82
CA GLN A 167 20.87 7.81 -5.48
C GLN A 167 20.23 6.63 -4.75
N LEU A 168 20.39 6.53 -3.42
CA LEU A 168 19.86 5.44 -2.61
C LEU A 168 18.32 5.39 -2.62
N ALA A 169 17.67 6.55 -2.48
CA ALA A 169 16.22 6.64 -2.57
C ALA A 169 15.72 6.17 -3.96
N SER A 170 16.37 6.63 -5.03
CA SER A 170 16.03 6.26 -6.41
C SER A 170 16.18 4.76 -6.67
N VAL A 171 17.25 4.14 -6.15
CA VAL A 171 17.44 2.68 -6.20
C VAL A 171 16.35 1.96 -5.39
N GLY A 172 16.01 2.47 -4.20
CA GLY A 172 14.94 1.93 -3.36
C GLY A 172 13.61 1.87 -4.10
N TYR A 173 13.16 3.00 -4.64
CA TYR A 173 11.91 3.08 -5.41
C TYR A 173 11.95 2.20 -6.66
N ALA A 174 13.10 2.06 -7.32
CA ALA A 174 13.24 1.23 -8.50
C ALA A 174 13.09 -0.28 -8.21
N ILE A 175 13.57 -0.74 -7.05
CA ILE A 175 13.63 -2.17 -6.71
C ILE A 175 12.40 -2.62 -5.94
N PHE A 176 11.96 -1.84 -4.95
CA PHE A 176 11.00 -2.30 -3.96
C PHE A 176 9.59 -2.50 -4.49
N ASP A 177 9.12 -1.63 -5.38
CA ASP A 177 7.79 -1.75 -5.96
C ASP A 177 7.63 -2.99 -6.86
N PRO A 178 8.53 -3.25 -7.84
CA PRO A 178 8.50 -4.50 -8.62
C PRO A 178 8.63 -5.76 -7.76
N LEU A 179 9.46 -5.71 -6.71
CA LEU A 179 9.62 -6.84 -5.79
C LEU A 179 8.35 -7.11 -4.97
N LEU A 180 7.67 -6.05 -4.51
CA LEU A 180 6.38 -6.18 -3.82
C LEU A 180 5.32 -6.79 -4.75
N LEU A 181 5.22 -6.35 -6.01
CA LEU A 181 4.30 -6.92 -6.98
C LEU A 181 4.60 -8.40 -7.25
N ALA A 182 5.86 -8.74 -7.49
CA ALA A 182 6.28 -10.11 -7.79
C ALA A 182 6.00 -11.06 -6.62
N THR A 183 6.32 -10.63 -5.39
CA THR A 183 6.02 -11.42 -4.19
C THR A 183 4.53 -11.53 -3.93
N THR A 184 3.75 -10.49 -4.21
CA THR A 184 2.27 -10.54 -4.16
C THR A 184 1.71 -11.58 -5.14
N ALA A 185 2.18 -11.58 -6.39
CA ALA A 185 1.77 -12.56 -7.39
C ALA A 185 2.17 -14.00 -7.00
N LEU A 186 3.37 -14.16 -6.43
CA LEU A 186 3.84 -15.45 -5.93
C LEU A 186 2.97 -15.95 -4.75
N SER A 187 2.66 -15.08 -3.79
CA SER A 187 1.77 -15.38 -2.66
C SER A 187 0.35 -15.70 -3.11
N ALA A 188 -0.17 -15.01 -4.15
CA ALA A 188 -1.47 -15.32 -4.73
C ALA A 188 -1.49 -16.73 -5.36
N SER A 189 -0.38 -17.15 -5.98
CA SER A 189 -0.30 -18.44 -6.68
C SER A 189 -0.38 -19.68 -5.77
N VAL A 190 -0.10 -19.53 -4.46
CA VAL A 190 -0.20 -20.62 -3.48
C VAL A 190 -1.59 -20.73 -2.84
N ILE A 191 -2.51 -19.81 -3.14
CA ILE A 191 -3.89 -19.86 -2.63
C ILE A 191 -4.78 -20.65 -3.59
N ALA A 192 -5.14 -21.87 -3.20
CA ALA A 192 -6.01 -22.76 -3.97
C ALA A 192 -7.51 -22.68 -3.58
N GLY A 193 -7.88 -21.81 -2.62
CA GLY A 193 -9.24 -21.69 -2.09
C GLY A 193 -9.31 -21.94 -0.58
N GLY A 194 -10.50 -22.27 -0.08
CA GLY A 194 -10.74 -22.57 1.34
C GLY A 194 -11.13 -21.35 2.17
N ILE A 195 -11.29 -21.57 3.48
CA ILE A 195 -11.82 -20.57 4.42
C ILE A 195 -10.96 -19.29 4.46
N MET A 196 -9.67 -19.41 4.12
CA MET A 196 -8.74 -18.29 4.13
C MET A 196 -8.66 -17.48 2.84
N ALA A 197 -9.25 -17.97 1.75
CA ALA A 197 -9.02 -17.37 0.43
C ALA A 197 -9.56 -15.94 0.34
N SER A 198 -10.72 -15.66 0.96
CA SER A 198 -11.38 -14.36 0.85
C SER A 198 -10.51 -13.23 1.40
N GLN A 199 -9.93 -13.38 2.60
CA GLN A 199 -9.07 -12.34 3.16
C GLN A 199 -7.81 -12.13 2.31
N TRP A 200 -7.15 -13.20 1.85
CA TRP A 200 -5.89 -13.06 1.14
C TRP A 200 -6.06 -12.50 -0.26
N TRP A 201 -7.09 -12.92 -1.02
CA TRP A 201 -7.40 -12.29 -2.30
C TRP A 201 -7.76 -10.81 -2.14
N THR A 202 -8.46 -10.44 -1.06
CA THR A 202 -8.75 -9.02 -0.76
C THR A 202 -7.45 -8.26 -0.45
N CYS A 203 -6.54 -8.87 0.32
CA CYS A 203 -5.24 -8.28 0.64
C CYS A 203 -4.39 -8.08 -0.62
N PHE A 204 -4.30 -9.09 -1.49
CA PHE A 204 -3.54 -9.02 -2.73
C PHE A 204 -4.13 -8.01 -3.71
N ALA A 205 -5.46 -7.88 -3.76
CA ALA A 205 -6.11 -6.82 -4.54
C ALA A 205 -5.72 -5.42 -4.01
N GLY A 206 -5.64 -5.24 -2.68
CA GLY A 206 -5.11 -4.04 -2.06
C GLY A 206 -3.67 -3.76 -2.46
N LEU A 207 -2.78 -4.74 -2.35
CA LEU A 207 -1.37 -4.59 -2.74
C LEU A 207 -1.17 -4.30 -4.24
N LEU A 208 -1.99 -4.91 -5.10
CA LEU A 208 -2.00 -4.62 -6.54
C LEU A 208 -2.44 -3.17 -6.79
N LEU A 209 -3.51 -2.71 -6.12
CA LEU A 209 -3.97 -1.34 -6.25
C LEU A 209 -2.92 -0.34 -5.73
N TYR A 210 -2.24 -0.64 -4.63
CA TYR A 210 -1.12 0.16 -4.12
C TYR A 210 -0.01 0.29 -5.18
N PHE A 211 0.41 -0.83 -5.77
CA PHE A 211 1.41 -0.83 -6.84
C PHE A 211 0.95 0.00 -8.05
N LEU A 212 -0.29 -0.18 -8.51
CA LEU A 212 -0.84 0.58 -9.63
C LEU A 212 -0.88 2.09 -9.32
N SER A 213 -1.22 2.47 -8.09
CA SER A 213 -1.24 3.87 -7.65
C SER A 213 0.15 4.50 -7.74
N ASN A 214 1.19 3.79 -7.29
CA ASN A 214 2.58 4.24 -7.47
C ASN A 214 2.96 4.37 -8.94
N ARG A 215 2.55 3.42 -9.80
CA ARG A 215 2.87 3.50 -11.24
C ARG A 215 2.17 4.68 -11.93
N PHE A 216 0.92 4.97 -11.57
CA PHE A 216 0.21 6.15 -12.07
C PHE A 216 0.85 7.44 -11.57
N TYR A 217 1.23 7.50 -10.28
CA TYR A 217 1.94 8.64 -9.72
C TYR A 217 3.29 8.89 -10.42
N ASP A 218 4.10 7.85 -10.62
CA ASP A 218 5.37 7.95 -11.33
C ASP A 218 5.18 8.47 -12.76
N PHE A 219 4.15 7.96 -13.46
CA PHE A 219 3.82 8.39 -14.81
C PHE A 219 3.34 9.85 -14.85
N GLU A 220 2.45 10.25 -13.95
CA GLU A 220 1.95 11.64 -13.91
C GLU A 220 3.06 12.63 -13.54
N THR A 221 3.93 12.24 -12.60
CA THR A 221 5.11 13.03 -12.17
C THR A 221 6.12 13.19 -13.31
N ALA A 222 6.42 12.11 -14.04
CA ALA A 222 7.35 12.16 -15.18
C ALA A 222 6.86 13.04 -16.35
N ASN A 223 5.56 13.33 -16.41
CA ASN A 223 4.94 14.20 -17.42
C ASN A 223 4.56 15.58 -16.86
N ASP A 224 5.04 15.96 -15.66
CA ASP A 224 4.70 17.22 -14.98
C ASP A 224 3.18 17.48 -14.90
N SER A 225 2.40 16.41 -14.76
CA SER A 225 0.93 16.42 -14.86
C SER A 225 0.22 16.02 -13.57
N TYR A 226 0.99 15.59 -12.55
CA TYR A 226 0.45 15.22 -11.26
C TYR A 226 -0.12 16.43 -10.52
N VAL A 227 -1.35 16.30 -10.04
CA VAL A 227 -2.03 17.30 -9.20
C VAL A 227 -2.78 16.56 -8.08
N SER A 228 -2.74 17.10 -6.87
CA SER A 228 -3.51 16.54 -5.76
C SER A 228 -5.01 16.45 -6.09
N GLY A 229 -5.62 15.33 -5.75
CA GLY A 229 -7.01 14.96 -6.06
C GLY A 229 -7.17 14.10 -7.32
N ASN A 230 -6.08 13.74 -8.00
CA ASN A 230 -6.09 12.84 -9.14
C ASN A 230 -6.22 11.35 -8.75
N TRP A 231 -6.10 10.48 -9.75
CA TRP A 231 -6.26 9.03 -9.61
C TRP A 231 -5.38 8.40 -8.51
N PRO A 232 -4.07 8.72 -8.38
CA PRO A 232 -3.22 8.14 -7.33
C PRO A 232 -3.74 8.42 -5.92
N ASP A 233 -4.28 9.63 -5.70
CA ASP A 233 -4.81 10.10 -4.41
C ASP A 233 -6.06 9.33 -3.95
N LEU A 234 -6.75 8.63 -4.85
CA LEU A 234 -7.82 7.68 -4.53
C LEU A 234 -7.28 6.26 -4.38
N GLY A 235 -6.31 5.91 -5.22
CA GLY A 235 -5.74 4.58 -5.28
C GLY A 235 -5.05 4.16 -3.98
N TRP A 236 -4.22 5.04 -3.38
CA TRP A 236 -3.55 4.71 -2.12
C TRP A 236 -4.54 4.48 -0.97
N PRO A 237 -5.48 5.38 -0.65
CA PRO A 237 -6.46 5.11 0.40
C PRO A 237 -7.25 3.82 0.20
N LEU A 238 -7.76 3.60 -1.02
CA LEU A 238 -8.53 2.40 -1.33
C LEU A 238 -7.69 1.12 -1.21
N SER A 239 -6.40 1.19 -1.54
CA SER A 239 -5.48 0.07 -1.37
C SER A 239 -5.35 -0.35 0.10
N PHE A 240 -5.18 0.62 1.01
CA PHE A 240 -5.10 0.38 2.43
C PHE A 240 -6.43 -0.10 3.00
N VAL A 241 -7.55 0.46 2.53
CA VAL A 241 -8.89 0.02 2.91
C VAL A 241 -9.12 -1.45 2.53
N LEU A 242 -8.69 -1.90 1.35
CA LEU A 242 -8.75 -3.32 0.99
C LEU A 242 -7.91 -4.21 1.93
N ILE A 243 -6.71 -3.76 2.29
CA ILE A 243 -5.87 -4.46 3.29
C ILE A 243 -6.57 -4.49 4.66
N GLY A 244 -7.23 -3.40 5.05
CA GLY A 244 -8.02 -3.32 6.29
C GLY A 244 -9.20 -4.29 6.28
N ILE A 245 -9.94 -4.38 5.17
CA ILE A 245 -11.03 -5.36 4.98
C ILE A 245 -10.48 -6.78 5.07
N ALA A 246 -9.33 -7.05 4.43
CA ALA A 246 -8.67 -8.35 4.53
C ALA A 246 -8.33 -8.73 5.98
N ALA A 247 -7.79 -7.79 6.75
CA ALA A 247 -7.50 -8.01 8.16
C ALA A 247 -8.79 -8.25 8.99
N MET A 248 -9.87 -7.49 8.72
CA MET A 248 -11.17 -7.73 9.36
C MET A 248 -11.75 -9.10 9.04
N LEU A 249 -11.67 -9.54 7.78
CA LEU A 249 -12.10 -10.88 7.37
C LEU A 249 -11.30 -11.98 8.08
N ALA A 250 -9.98 -11.80 8.21
CA ALA A 250 -9.13 -12.72 8.94
C ALA A 250 -9.46 -12.76 10.45
N TYR A 251 -9.78 -11.61 11.05
CA TYR A 251 -10.22 -11.54 12.44
C TYR A 251 -11.56 -12.27 12.66
N ASN A 252 -12.56 -12.02 11.82
CA ASN A 252 -13.88 -12.65 11.92
C ASN A 252 -13.83 -14.17 11.72
N MET A 253 -12.85 -14.67 10.97
CA MET A 253 -12.62 -16.11 10.83
C MET A 253 -12.27 -16.76 12.19
N LEU A 254 -11.55 -16.05 13.06
CA LEU A 254 -11.20 -16.52 14.40
C LEU A 254 -12.33 -16.26 15.41
N TYR A 255 -13.04 -15.14 15.25
CA TYR A 255 -14.12 -14.69 16.15
C TYR A 255 -15.41 -14.42 15.37
N PRO A 256 -16.12 -15.47 14.91
CA PRO A 256 -17.32 -15.31 14.09
C PRO A 256 -18.50 -14.67 14.84
N GLU A 257 -18.53 -14.75 16.17
CA GLU A 257 -19.52 -14.09 17.03
C GLU A 257 -19.42 -12.55 16.99
N ASP A 258 -18.22 -12.02 16.68
CA ASP A 258 -17.96 -10.58 16.61
C ASP A 258 -18.28 -9.98 15.22
N ALA A 259 -18.74 -10.81 14.28
CA ALA A 259 -18.96 -10.43 12.89
C ALA A 259 -20.18 -9.50 12.74
#